data_AF-E6VQU3-F1
#
_entry.id   AF-E6VQU3-F1
#
_cell.length_a   1.000
_cell.length_b   1.000
_cell.length_c   1.000
_cell.angle_alpha   90.00
_cell.angle_beta   90.00
_cell.angle_gamma   90.00
#
_symmetry.space_group_name_H-M   'P 1'
#
loop_
_entity.id
_entity.type
_entity.pdbx_description
1 polymer ?
#
loop_
_entity_poly.entity_id
_entity_poly.type
_entity_poly.pdbx_seq_one_letter_code
_entity_poly.pdbx_strand_id
1 'polypeptide(L)'
;MARCGFLLRNRRVSDFYGGWLMLFSSAWSRGCLLFFVATAIVVIGTATVGRSNSGRYVGSEACADCHEDEFDNFKKFSKKAHSGDSVKVMAGDLAKDELEECFTCHMTGFGKPGGFVSFEATPKMADAGCEVCHGPGYDHVESGGDTDLIVGKLSVADCEHCHNPERVAAFDFKPLLYGGAH
;
A
#
# COMPACT_ATOMS: atom_id res chain seq x y z
N MET A 1 103.65 -13.41 -30.74
CA MET A 1 102.39 -13.98 -31.27
C MET A 1 101.33 -12.86 -31.31
N ALA A 2 100.42 -12.96 -32.27
CA ALA A 2 99.70 -11.89 -32.98
C ALA A 2 98.75 -10.94 -32.19
N ARG A 3 98.79 -9.66 -32.61
CA ARG A 3 97.69 -8.70 -32.95
C ARG A 3 96.77 -8.15 -31.85
N CYS A 4 96.77 -6.81 -31.64
CA CYS A 4 95.76 -5.80 -32.10
C CYS A 4 94.33 -6.11 -31.64
N GLY A 5 93.51 -5.21 -31.07
CA GLY A 5 93.56 -3.78 -30.83
C GLY A 5 92.12 -3.34 -30.45
N PHE A 6 92.03 -2.30 -29.60
CA PHE A 6 90.97 -1.30 -29.43
C PHE A 6 89.54 -1.59 -29.94
N LEU A 7 88.53 -1.44 -29.07
CA LEU A 7 87.45 -0.43 -29.23
C LEU A 7 86.44 -0.48 -28.07
N LEU A 8 86.29 0.67 -27.43
CA LEU A 8 85.18 1.03 -26.55
C LEU A 8 83.86 0.99 -27.33
N ARG A 9 82.80 0.36 -26.78
CA ARG A 9 81.44 0.74 -27.14
C ARG A 9 80.45 0.51 -25.99
N ASN A 10 80.04 1.63 -25.44
CA ASN A 10 78.92 1.84 -24.55
C ASN A 10 77.62 1.28 -25.16
N ARG A 11 76.87 0.43 -24.46
CA ARG A 11 75.49 0.09 -24.83
C ARG A 11 74.57 0.06 -23.61
N ARG A 12 73.80 1.15 -23.55
CA ARG A 12 72.57 1.46 -22.80
C ARG A 12 71.87 0.32 -22.07
N VAL A 13 71.65 0.60 -20.78
CA VAL A 13 70.70 -0.03 -19.87
C VAL A 13 69.29 0.43 -20.25
N SER A 14 68.58 -0.26 -21.14
CA SER A 14 67.16 0.04 -21.40
C SER A 14 66.47 -1.05 -22.20
N ASP A 15 66.32 -2.28 -21.68
CA ASP A 15 65.54 -3.34 -22.37
C ASP A 15 64.96 -4.40 -21.41
N PHE A 16 64.53 -4.03 -20.19
CA PHE A 16 63.93 -4.99 -19.24
C PHE A 16 62.56 -4.62 -18.65
N TYR A 17 61.96 -3.48 -19.05
CA TYR A 17 60.65 -3.05 -18.54
C TYR A 17 59.64 -2.83 -19.67
N GLY A 18 59.15 -3.91 -20.28
CA GLY A 18 58.17 -3.80 -21.38
C GLY A 18 57.07 -4.87 -21.44
N GLY A 19 57.05 -5.86 -20.53
CA GLY A 19 56.17 -7.03 -20.68
C GLY A 19 55.13 -7.26 -19.57
N TRP A 20 55.24 -6.61 -18.41
CA TRP A 20 54.45 -6.98 -17.22
C TRP A 20 53.33 -6.00 -16.84
N LEU A 21 53.13 -4.92 -17.60
CA LEU A 21 52.12 -3.89 -17.30
C LEU A 21 50.80 -4.03 -18.09
N MET A 22 50.70 -4.92 -19.07
CA MET A 22 49.50 -5.02 -19.93
C MET A 22 48.55 -6.19 -19.62
N LEU A 23 48.94 -7.15 -18.77
CA LEU A 23 48.10 -8.32 -18.45
C LEU A 23 47.35 -8.20 -17.11
N PHE A 24 47.83 -7.36 -16.18
CA PHE A 24 47.15 -7.12 -14.89
C PHE A 24 46.05 -6.05 -14.94
N SER A 25 46.01 -5.20 -15.98
CA SER A 25 44.98 -4.16 -16.12
C SER A 25 43.65 -4.69 -16.67
N SER A 26 43.67 -5.76 -17.47
CA SER A 26 42.49 -6.30 -18.15
C SER A 26 41.63 -7.21 -17.26
N ALA A 27 42.23 -7.93 -16.32
CA ALA A 27 41.50 -8.78 -15.37
C ALA A 27 40.82 -7.94 -14.27
N TRP A 28 41.49 -6.87 -13.79
CA TRP A 28 40.93 -5.96 -12.79
C TRP A 28 39.77 -5.13 -13.39
N SER A 29 39.92 -4.60 -14.60
CA SER A 29 38.85 -3.84 -15.27
C SER A 29 37.61 -4.68 -15.59
N ARG A 30 37.78 -5.96 -15.97
CA ARG A 30 36.66 -6.90 -16.18
C ARG A 30 35.98 -7.30 -14.88
N GLY A 31 36.74 -7.51 -13.80
CA GLY A 31 36.20 -7.79 -12.47
C GLY A 31 35.41 -6.63 -11.88
N CYS A 32 35.91 -5.40 -12.02
CA CYS A 32 35.19 -4.19 -11.61
C CYS A 32 33.91 -3.98 -12.42
N LEU A 33 33.95 -4.16 -13.75
CA LEU A 33 32.76 -3.99 -14.58
C LEU A 33 31.66 -4.99 -14.22
N LEU A 34 32.00 -6.26 -13.98
CA LEU A 34 31.04 -7.28 -13.54
C LEU A 34 30.48 -6.99 -12.14
N PHE A 35 31.29 -6.44 -11.24
CA PHE A 35 30.84 -6.02 -9.91
C PHE A 35 29.90 -4.82 -9.98
N PHE A 36 30.20 -3.81 -10.81
CA PHE A 36 29.34 -2.64 -11.04
C PHE A 36 28.02 -3.00 -11.74
N VAL A 37 28.04 -3.95 -12.69
CA VAL A 37 26.82 -4.43 -13.34
C VAL A 37 25.98 -5.26 -12.37
N ALA A 38 26.60 -6.11 -11.54
CA ALA A 38 25.88 -6.89 -10.53
C ALA A 38 25.25 -6.00 -9.45
N THR A 39 25.95 -4.96 -8.98
CA THR A 39 25.39 -4.00 -8.01
C THR A 39 24.30 -3.14 -8.64
N ALA A 40 24.44 -2.72 -9.91
CA ALA A 40 23.39 -1.99 -10.62
C ALA A 40 22.11 -2.84 -10.79
N ILE A 41 22.23 -4.13 -11.10
CA ILE A 41 21.08 -5.04 -11.21
C ILE A 41 20.38 -5.22 -9.85
N VAL A 42 21.12 -5.33 -8.75
CA VAL A 42 20.55 -5.42 -7.40
C VAL A 42 19.84 -4.13 -7.00
N VAL A 43 20.43 -2.96 -7.26
CA VAL A 43 19.83 -1.65 -6.95
C VAL A 43 18.56 -1.39 -7.78
N ILE A 44 18.57 -1.75 -9.07
CA ILE A 44 17.40 -1.62 -9.94
C ILE A 44 16.30 -2.62 -9.53
N GLY A 45 16.66 -3.84 -9.14
CA GLY A 45 15.70 -4.87 -8.70
C GLY A 45 14.97 -4.54 -7.40
N THR A 46 15.56 -3.76 -6.49
CA THR A 46 14.90 -3.33 -5.26
C THR A 46 13.90 -2.18 -5.46
N ALA A 47 14.02 -1.42 -6.55
CA ALA A 47 13.13 -0.27 -6.81
C ALA A 47 11.72 -0.67 -7.28
N THR A 48 11.48 -1.95 -7.56
CA THR A 48 10.18 -2.46 -8.06
C THR A 48 9.40 -3.27 -7.04
N VAL A 49 9.76 -3.24 -5.74
CA VAL A 49 8.85 -3.73 -4.70
C VAL A 49 7.67 -2.76 -4.65
N GLY A 50 6.61 -3.09 -5.38
CA GLY A 50 5.35 -2.36 -5.31
C GLY A 50 4.92 -2.30 -3.85
N ARG A 51 4.53 -1.11 -3.38
CA ARG A 51 3.94 -0.93 -2.05
C ARG A 51 2.70 -1.84 -1.97
N SER A 52 2.77 -2.90 -1.18
CA SER A 52 1.61 -3.75 -0.92
C SER A 52 0.73 -3.05 0.11
N ASN A 53 -0.50 -2.73 -0.25
CA ASN A 53 -1.52 -2.36 0.72
C ASN A 53 -1.94 -3.62 1.49
N SER A 54 -1.83 -3.60 2.82
CA SER A 54 -2.16 -4.71 3.72
C SER A 54 -3.65 -5.05 3.73
N GLY A 55 -4.50 -4.16 3.24
CA GLY A 55 -5.96 -4.33 3.19
C GLY A 55 -6.61 -4.32 4.57
N ARG A 56 -5.89 -3.81 5.58
CA ARG A 56 -6.32 -3.84 6.97
C ARG A 56 -7.11 -2.57 7.32
N TYR A 57 -8.21 -2.77 8.02
CA TYR A 57 -9.06 -1.71 8.55
C TYR A 57 -8.54 -1.25 9.93
N VAL A 58 -8.76 0.03 10.25
CA VAL A 58 -8.31 0.65 11.50
C VAL A 58 -9.46 1.29 12.30
N GLY A 59 -10.60 1.54 11.66
CA GLY A 59 -11.78 2.17 12.26
C GLY A 59 -11.81 3.68 12.07
N SER A 60 -13.01 4.25 12.17
CA SER A 60 -13.21 5.68 11.90
C SER A 60 -12.54 6.58 12.93
N GLU A 61 -12.32 6.10 14.16
CA GLU A 61 -11.69 6.86 15.22
C GLU A 61 -10.23 7.22 14.89
N ALA A 62 -9.51 6.39 14.13
CA ALA A 62 -8.15 6.72 13.71
C ALA A 62 -8.09 7.86 12.69
N CYS A 63 -9.21 8.18 12.03
CA CYS A 63 -9.30 9.30 11.10
C CYS A 63 -9.40 10.64 11.83
N ALA A 64 -9.97 10.67 13.04
CA ALA A 64 -10.28 11.90 13.77
C ALA A 64 -9.04 12.74 14.10
N ASP A 65 -7.87 12.12 14.27
CA ASP A 65 -6.62 12.80 14.62
C ASP A 65 -6.13 13.76 13.52
N CYS A 66 -6.48 13.52 12.27
CA CYS A 66 -6.10 14.36 11.12
C CYS A 66 -7.30 15.00 10.41
N HIS A 67 -8.50 14.42 10.55
CA HIS A 67 -9.75 14.82 9.88
C HIS A 67 -10.86 15.09 10.90
N GLU A 68 -10.58 15.95 11.88
CA GLU A 68 -11.50 16.27 12.98
C GLU A 68 -12.84 16.79 12.46
N ASP A 69 -12.82 17.78 11.56
CA ASP A 69 -14.01 18.42 11.01
C ASP A 69 -14.87 17.41 10.23
N GLU A 70 -14.26 16.60 9.34
CA GLU A 70 -15.00 15.59 8.59
C GLU A 70 -15.55 14.49 9.49
N PHE A 71 -14.75 14.04 10.46
CA PHE A 71 -15.16 13.02 11.42
C PHE A 71 -16.36 13.50 12.24
N ASP A 72 -16.30 14.71 12.80
CA ASP A 72 -17.37 15.27 13.63
C ASP A 72 -18.65 15.49 12.82
N ASN A 73 -18.53 16.05 11.61
CA ASN A 73 -19.68 16.22 10.73
C ASN A 73 -20.30 14.87 10.36
N PHE A 74 -19.48 13.88 10.01
CA PHE A 74 -19.94 12.53 9.68
C PHE A 74 -20.65 11.88 10.87
N LYS A 75 -20.01 11.86 12.04
CA LYS A 75 -20.59 11.27 13.27
C LYS A 75 -21.88 11.96 13.70
N LYS A 76 -22.04 13.26 13.42
CA LYS A 76 -23.21 14.03 13.86
C LYS A 76 -24.39 13.94 12.90
N PHE A 77 -24.13 13.98 11.60
CA PHE A 77 -25.18 14.17 10.59
C PHE A 77 -25.45 12.93 9.75
N SER A 78 -24.49 12.01 9.64
CA SER A 78 -24.67 10.79 8.86
C SER A 78 -25.47 9.74 9.62
N LYS A 79 -26.52 9.20 8.98
CA LYS A 79 -27.19 8.01 9.48
C LYS A 79 -26.32 6.76 9.40
N LYS A 80 -25.29 6.77 8.56
CA LYS A 80 -24.36 5.64 8.39
C LYS A 80 -23.45 5.46 9.60
N ALA A 81 -23.11 6.56 10.26
CA ALA A 81 -22.33 6.57 11.51
C ALA A 81 -23.04 5.95 12.73
N HIS A 82 -24.28 5.48 12.55
CA HIS A 82 -25.15 4.87 13.55
C HIS A 82 -25.92 3.66 12.99
N SER A 83 -25.43 3.06 11.90
CA SER A 83 -26.12 1.94 11.26
C SER A 83 -26.22 0.70 12.15
N GLY A 84 -25.29 0.53 13.09
CA GLY A 84 -25.30 -0.55 14.07
C GLY A 84 -26.59 -0.63 14.87
N ASP A 85 -27.16 0.53 15.22
CA ASP A 85 -28.39 0.57 16.00
C ASP A 85 -29.59 0.06 15.21
N SER A 86 -29.66 0.36 13.91
CA SER A 86 -30.72 -0.16 13.03
C SER A 86 -30.60 -1.66 12.84
N VAL A 87 -29.38 -2.18 12.71
CA VAL A 87 -29.15 -3.62 12.56
C VAL A 87 -29.49 -4.38 13.85
N LYS A 88 -29.16 -3.85 15.03
CA LYS A 88 -29.53 -4.46 16.31
C LYS A 88 -31.03 -4.59 16.50
N VAL A 89 -31.82 -3.63 16.01
CA VAL A 89 -33.29 -3.68 16.07
C VAL A 89 -33.83 -4.87 15.28
N MET A 90 -33.25 -5.15 14.11
CA MET A 90 -33.68 -6.24 13.23
C MET A 90 -33.10 -7.61 13.62
N ALA A 91 -31.96 -7.63 14.33
CA ALA A 91 -31.18 -8.83 14.58
C ALA A 91 -31.95 -9.97 15.29
N GLY A 92 -32.96 -9.65 16.10
CA GLY A 92 -33.75 -10.65 16.82
C GLY A 92 -34.68 -11.48 15.93
N ASP A 93 -35.04 -10.97 14.75
CA ASP A 93 -36.02 -11.59 13.85
C ASP A 93 -35.36 -12.32 12.67
N LEU A 94 -34.03 -12.30 12.58
CA LEU A 94 -33.27 -12.81 11.44
C LEU A 94 -32.49 -14.07 11.79
N ALA A 95 -32.37 -14.97 10.82
CA ALA A 95 -31.36 -16.02 10.90
C ALA A 95 -29.96 -15.41 10.86
N LYS A 96 -28.96 -16.17 11.34
CA LYS A 96 -27.59 -15.68 11.48
C LYS A 96 -27.00 -15.26 10.13
N ASP A 97 -27.22 -16.04 9.09
CA ASP A 97 -26.77 -15.77 7.72
C ASP A 97 -27.45 -14.53 7.13
N GLU A 98 -28.75 -14.35 7.34
CA GLU A 98 -29.48 -13.15 6.93
C GLU A 98 -28.95 -11.89 7.64
N LEU A 99 -28.61 -12.00 8.92
CA LEU A 99 -28.02 -10.92 9.70
C LEU A 99 -26.60 -10.58 9.20
N GLU A 100 -25.80 -11.58 8.85
CA GLU A 100 -24.46 -11.36 8.29
C GLU A 100 -24.50 -10.62 6.93
N GLU A 101 -25.55 -10.79 6.13
CA GLU A 101 -25.74 -9.99 4.91
C GLU A 101 -25.86 -8.50 5.22
N CYS A 102 -26.52 -8.14 6.31
CA CYS A 102 -26.66 -6.75 6.75
C CYS A 102 -25.30 -6.14 7.10
N PHE A 103 -24.39 -6.94 7.67
CA PHE A 103 -23.07 -6.46 8.09
C PHE A 103 -22.19 -6.00 6.93
N THR A 104 -22.40 -6.56 5.74
CA THR A 104 -21.63 -6.21 4.53
C THR A 104 -21.73 -4.72 4.19
N CYS A 105 -22.87 -4.09 4.48
CA CYS A 105 -23.12 -2.69 4.15
C CYS A 105 -23.23 -1.76 5.36
N HIS A 106 -23.54 -2.32 6.53
CA HIS A 106 -23.81 -1.54 7.73
C HIS A 106 -22.71 -1.59 8.79
N MET A 107 -21.63 -2.33 8.53
CA MET A 107 -20.47 -2.42 9.43
C MET A 107 -19.19 -2.15 8.67
N THR A 108 -18.15 -1.70 9.37
CA THR A 108 -16.87 -1.40 8.76
C THR A 108 -16.04 -2.67 8.60
N GLY A 109 -15.74 -3.03 7.35
CA GLY A 109 -14.80 -4.11 7.03
C GLY A 109 -15.24 -5.52 7.47
N PHE A 110 -16.54 -5.82 7.53
CA PHE A 110 -17.00 -7.17 7.89
C PHE A 110 -16.35 -8.25 7.01
N GLY A 111 -15.77 -9.28 7.65
CA GLY A 111 -15.05 -10.35 6.96
C GLY A 111 -13.69 -9.94 6.38
N LYS A 112 -13.18 -8.73 6.67
CA LYS A 112 -11.88 -8.23 6.23
C LYS A 112 -10.90 -8.10 7.41
N PRO A 113 -9.57 -8.08 7.15
CA PRO A 113 -8.58 -7.94 8.21
C PRO A 113 -8.80 -6.64 9.01
N GLY A 114 -8.93 -6.75 10.33
CA GLY A 114 -9.13 -5.60 11.23
C GLY A 114 -10.54 -5.00 11.23
N GLY A 115 -11.48 -5.54 10.46
CA GLY A 115 -12.85 -5.04 10.43
C GLY A 115 -13.79 -5.70 11.44
N PHE A 116 -15.09 -5.51 11.23
CA PHE A 116 -16.14 -5.96 12.14
C PHE A 116 -16.20 -7.49 12.27
N VAL A 117 -16.33 -7.96 13.51
CA VAL A 117 -16.54 -9.36 13.89
C VAL A 117 -17.85 -9.53 14.64
N SER A 118 -18.10 -8.70 15.65
CA SER A 118 -19.34 -8.66 16.43
C SER A 118 -19.44 -7.33 17.18
N PHE A 119 -20.62 -7.03 17.70
CA PHE A 119 -20.85 -5.82 18.50
C PHE A 119 -20.00 -5.81 19.77
N GLU A 120 -19.66 -6.98 20.31
CA GLU A 120 -18.87 -7.14 21.53
C GLU A 120 -17.37 -7.11 21.24
N ALA A 121 -16.91 -7.81 20.20
CA ALA A 121 -15.49 -7.93 19.89
C ALA A 121 -14.92 -6.65 19.25
N THR A 122 -15.70 -5.98 18.41
CA THR A 122 -15.25 -4.85 17.59
C THR A 122 -16.30 -3.73 17.59
N PRO A 123 -16.65 -3.16 18.75
CA PRO A 123 -17.71 -2.14 18.84
C PRO A 123 -17.42 -0.89 18.01
N LYS A 124 -16.14 -0.55 17.80
CA LYS A 124 -15.70 0.58 16.96
C LYS A 124 -15.92 0.36 15.46
N MET A 125 -16.13 -0.88 15.04
CA MET A 125 -16.41 -1.26 13.65
C MET A 125 -17.90 -1.52 13.40
N ALA A 126 -18.73 -1.32 14.42
CA ALA A 126 -20.14 -1.71 14.44
C ALA A 126 -21.07 -0.72 13.71
N ASP A 127 -20.50 0.20 12.95
CA ASP A 127 -21.22 1.15 12.11
C ASP A 127 -20.55 1.19 10.74
N ALA A 128 -21.28 1.71 9.75
CA ALA A 128 -20.73 2.04 8.46
C ALA A 128 -19.90 3.33 8.59
N GLY A 129 -18.60 3.14 8.83
CA GLY A 129 -17.63 4.20 9.09
C GLY A 129 -16.98 4.75 7.83
N CYS A 130 -15.94 5.57 8.02
CA CYS A 130 -15.18 6.23 6.94
C CYS A 130 -14.71 5.20 5.89
N GLU A 131 -14.18 4.08 6.36
CA GLU A 131 -13.54 3.04 5.55
C GLU A 131 -14.53 2.19 4.73
N VAL A 132 -15.85 2.34 4.93
CA VAL A 132 -16.84 1.73 4.03
C VAL A 132 -16.77 2.35 2.64
N CYS A 133 -16.51 3.66 2.57
CA CYS A 133 -16.35 4.38 1.31
C CYS A 133 -14.88 4.56 0.94
N HIS A 134 -14.06 4.95 1.92
CA HIS A 134 -12.65 5.29 1.69
C HIS A 134 -11.72 4.06 1.58
N GLY A 135 -12.23 2.86 1.85
CA GLY A 135 -11.44 1.63 1.88
C GLY A 135 -10.58 1.47 3.14
N PRO A 136 -9.75 0.42 3.22
CA PRO A 136 -8.91 0.13 4.39
C PRO A 136 -7.87 1.23 4.62
N GLY A 137 -7.91 1.88 5.78
CA GLY A 137 -7.09 3.04 6.09
C GLY A 137 -5.78 2.76 6.81
N TYR A 138 -5.48 1.50 7.18
CA TYR A 138 -4.32 1.19 8.02
C TYR A 138 -3.00 1.71 7.44
N ASP A 139 -2.67 1.38 6.18
CA ASP A 139 -1.37 1.79 5.62
C ASP A 139 -1.30 3.30 5.38
N HIS A 140 -2.43 3.94 5.07
CA HIS A 140 -2.53 5.40 4.95
C HIS A 140 -2.19 6.08 6.28
N VAL A 141 -2.73 5.59 7.40
CA VAL A 141 -2.43 6.11 8.74
C VAL A 141 -0.97 5.83 9.11
N GLU A 142 -0.49 4.60 8.92
CA GLU A 142 0.88 4.20 9.29
C GLU A 142 1.95 4.93 8.48
N SER A 143 1.65 5.35 7.25
CA SER A 143 2.56 6.14 6.42
C SER A 143 2.54 7.63 6.76
N GLY A 144 1.72 8.06 7.73
CA GLY A 144 1.55 9.48 8.09
C GLY A 144 0.65 10.26 7.12
N GLY A 145 -0.28 9.60 6.44
CA GLY A 145 -1.29 10.25 5.60
C GLY A 145 -1.01 10.20 4.09
N ASP A 146 -0.39 9.13 3.57
CA ASP A 146 -0.13 9.00 2.13
C ASP A 146 -1.44 8.79 1.37
N THR A 147 -1.84 9.77 0.58
CA THR A 147 -3.13 9.77 -0.12
C THR A 147 -3.23 8.70 -1.21
N ASP A 148 -2.12 8.13 -1.68
CA ASP A 148 -2.13 7.06 -2.67
C ASP A 148 -2.52 5.69 -2.06
N LEU A 149 -2.57 5.60 -0.72
CA LEU A 149 -2.91 4.39 0.02
C LEU A 149 -4.37 4.33 0.48
N ILE A 150 -5.20 5.32 0.11
CA ILE A 150 -6.61 5.40 0.48
C ILE A 150 -7.45 5.98 -0.67
N VAL A 151 -8.74 5.68 -0.71
CA VAL A 151 -9.64 6.28 -1.70
C VAL A 151 -9.97 7.70 -1.28
N GLY A 152 -9.24 8.69 -1.78
CA GLY A 152 -9.49 10.11 -1.44
C GLY A 152 -10.66 10.76 -2.20
N LYS A 153 -11.05 10.21 -3.35
CA LYS A 153 -12.14 10.74 -4.19
C LYS A 153 -13.12 9.64 -4.53
N LEU A 154 -14.35 9.79 -4.03
CA LEU A 154 -15.43 8.86 -4.27
C LEU A 154 -16.15 9.17 -5.59
N SER A 155 -16.63 8.12 -6.22
CA SER A 155 -17.52 8.13 -7.37
C SER A 155 -18.85 7.48 -7.01
N VAL A 156 -19.87 7.66 -7.85
CA VAL A 156 -21.18 7.00 -7.64
C VAL A 156 -21.04 5.48 -7.62
N ALA A 157 -20.10 4.92 -8.39
CA ALA A 157 -19.85 3.48 -8.45
C ALA A 157 -19.44 2.91 -7.09
N ASP A 158 -18.77 3.68 -6.23
CA ASP A 158 -18.37 3.25 -4.89
C ASP A 158 -19.60 3.08 -3.96
N CYS A 159 -20.66 3.84 -4.21
CA CYS A 159 -21.91 3.77 -3.46
C CYS A 159 -22.79 2.58 -3.89
N GLU A 160 -22.68 2.17 -5.17
CA GLU A 160 -23.53 1.15 -5.78
C GLU A 160 -23.26 -0.26 -5.23
N HIS A 161 -22.16 -0.48 -4.53
CA HIS A 161 -21.91 -1.75 -3.83
C HIS A 161 -23.07 -2.12 -2.89
N CYS A 162 -23.59 -1.12 -2.16
CA CYS A 162 -24.71 -1.28 -1.24
C CYS A 162 -26.01 -0.69 -1.76
N HIS A 163 -25.93 0.37 -2.57
CA HIS A 163 -27.08 1.03 -3.17
C HIS A 163 -27.34 0.57 -4.61
N ASN A 164 -27.42 -0.74 -4.81
CA ASN A 164 -27.77 -1.34 -6.10
C ASN A 164 -29.29 -1.60 -6.23
N PRO A 165 -29.81 -1.80 -7.47
CA PRO A 165 -31.24 -1.99 -7.70
C PRO A 165 -31.86 -3.15 -6.92
N GLU A 166 -31.14 -4.26 -6.75
CA GLU A 166 -31.66 -5.43 -6.02
C GLU A 166 -31.88 -5.11 -4.54
N ARG A 167 -30.87 -4.52 -3.87
CA ARG A 167 -30.97 -4.14 -2.45
C ARG A 167 -31.99 -3.02 -2.23
N VAL A 168 -32.05 -2.05 -3.13
CA VAL A 168 -33.03 -0.95 -3.09
C VAL A 168 -34.46 -1.48 -3.21
N ALA A 169 -34.72 -2.41 -4.13
CA ALA A 169 -36.03 -3.01 -4.32
C ALA A 169 -36.47 -3.87 -3.13
N ALA A 170 -35.52 -4.55 -2.46
CA ALA A 170 -35.82 -5.41 -1.32
C ALA A 170 -36.38 -4.67 -0.09
N PHE A 171 -36.06 -3.38 0.07
CA PHE A 171 -36.48 -2.57 1.23
C PHE A 171 -37.44 -1.42 0.88
N ASP A 172 -37.94 -1.35 -0.36
CA ASP A 172 -38.79 -0.26 -0.89
C ASP A 172 -38.25 1.16 -0.56
N PHE A 173 -36.92 1.29 -0.50
CA PHE A 173 -36.27 2.50 -0.06
C PHE A 173 -35.86 3.33 -1.27
N LYS A 174 -36.37 4.56 -1.40
CA LYS A 174 -35.89 5.48 -2.45
C LYS A 174 -34.39 5.75 -2.21
N PRO A 175 -33.49 5.48 -3.17
CA PRO A 175 -32.06 5.69 -2.97
C PRO A 175 -31.80 7.17 -2.68
N LEU A 176 -31.43 7.47 -1.44
CA LEU A 176 -30.95 8.80 -1.06
C LEU A 176 -29.47 8.91 -1.41
N LEU A 177 -29.12 8.63 -2.68
CA LEU A 177 -27.78 8.89 -3.23
C LEU A 177 -27.39 10.38 -3.15
N TYR A 178 -28.36 11.25 -2.86
CA TYR A 178 -28.20 12.70 -2.75
C TYR A 178 -28.84 13.28 -1.48
N GLY A 179 -29.13 12.44 -0.47
CA GLY A 179 -29.88 12.83 0.74
C GLY A 179 -29.11 13.68 1.76
N GLY A 180 -27.91 14.14 1.43
CA GLY A 180 -27.15 15.11 2.24
C GLY A 180 -26.33 14.51 3.39
N ALA A 181 -25.76 13.33 3.22
CA ALA A 181 -24.80 12.73 4.18
C ALA A 181 -23.35 12.66 3.64
N HIS A 182 -23.08 13.38 2.55
CA HIS A 182 -21.77 13.55 1.91
C HIS A 182 -21.70 14.96 1.35
#